data_AF-A0A8J4S9T4-F1
#
_entry.id   AF-A0A8J4S9T4-F1
#
_cell.length_a   1.000
_cell.length_b   1.000
_cell.length_c   1.000
_cell.angle_alpha   90.00
_cell.angle_beta   90.00
_cell.angle_gamma   90.00
#
_symmetry.space_group_name_H-M   'P 1'
#
loop_
_entity.id
_entity.type
_entity.pdbx_description
1 polymer ?
#
loop_
_entity_poly.entity_id
_entity_poly.type
_entity_poly.pdbx_seq_one_letter_code
_entity_poly.pdbx_strand_id
1 'polypeptide(L)'
;MISSSGRYFHIDFGHFLGHLKYSMGLARERTPFVFTKEMAYVMGGANGRVFGTFSDIACIAYNVLRQHMHLLVSLLLLMVPADMPELTGRDDINYIVATLKPEQSEEQANASLKQTINNCLGSWSRRIDNTIHNLVH
;
A
#
# COMPACT_ATOMS: atom_id res chain seq x y z
N MET A 1 -1.13 12.77 7.63
CA MET A 1 -0.70 14.12 8.06
C MET A 1 0.73 14.40 7.58
N ILE A 2 1.12 15.67 7.47
CA ILE A 2 2.48 16.09 7.06
C ILE A 2 3.00 17.13 8.07
N SER A 3 4.22 16.95 8.58
CA SER A 3 4.88 17.93 9.45
C SER A 3 5.40 19.13 8.66
N SER A 4 5.71 20.24 9.33
CA SER A 4 6.37 21.42 8.71
C SER A 4 7.72 21.08 8.08
N SER A 5 8.40 20.04 8.56
CA SER A 5 9.64 19.51 7.99
C SER A 5 9.42 18.52 6.83
N GLY A 6 8.19 18.32 6.37
CA GLY A 6 7.84 17.44 5.25
C GLY A 6 7.69 15.95 5.58
N ARG A 7 7.63 15.56 6.87
CA ARG A 7 7.44 14.14 7.24
C ARG A 7 5.98 13.74 7.09
N TYR A 8 5.72 12.76 6.25
CA TYR A 8 4.41 12.14 6.10
C TYR A 8 4.20 11.01 7.12
N PHE A 9 3.04 10.96 7.76
CA PHE A 9 2.63 9.86 8.62
C PHE A 9 1.12 9.64 8.56
N HIS A 10 0.70 8.39 8.74
CA HIS A 10 -0.72 8.04 8.82
C HIS A 10 -1.23 8.25 10.25
N ILE A 11 -2.52 8.55 10.38
CA ILE A 11 -3.24 8.65 11.65
C ILE A 11 -4.48 7.76 11.56
N ASP A 12 -5.18 7.57 12.68
CA ASP A 12 -6.44 6.82 12.74
C ASP A 12 -6.33 5.33 12.36
N PHE A 13 -5.48 4.59 13.08
CA PHE A 13 -5.25 3.13 12.93
C PHE A 13 -6.37 2.26 13.52
N GLY A 14 -7.62 2.75 13.48
CA GLY A 14 -8.77 2.08 14.10
C GLY A 14 -9.13 0.74 13.44
N HIS A 15 -8.63 0.45 12.22
CA HIS A 15 -8.77 -0.87 11.61
C HIS A 15 -7.49 -1.28 10.87
N PHE A 16 -7.21 -2.58 10.87
CA PHE A 16 -6.06 -3.19 10.24
C PHE A 16 -6.36 -4.68 9.92
N LEU A 17 -5.41 -5.41 9.33
CA LEU A 17 -5.56 -6.84 8.96
C LEU A 17 -6.76 -7.16 8.04
N GLY A 18 -7.08 -6.25 7.11
CA GLY A 18 -8.16 -6.45 6.14
C GLY A 18 -9.55 -6.08 6.64
N HIS A 19 -9.67 -5.60 7.89
CA HIS A 19 -10.90 -4.98 8.38
C HIS A 19 -11.07 -3.60 7.74
N LEU A 20 -12.10 -3.47 6.91
CA LEU A 20 -12.37 -2.26 6.13
C LEU A 20 -13.55 -1.50 6.73
N LYS A 21 -13.49 -0.17 6.69
CA LYS A 21 -14.68 0.66 6.94
C LYS A 21 -15.66 0.49 5.77
N TYR A 22 -16.90 0.17 6.09
CA TYR A 22 -18.01 0.18 5.13
C TYR A 22 -18.75 1.52 5.25
N SER A 23 -19.08 2.12 4.12
CA SER A 23 -19.98 3.28 4.05
C SER A 23 -21.09 2.95 3.06
N MET A 24 -22.35 3.03 3.47
CA MET A 24 -23.52 2.71 2.63
C MET A 24 -23.46 1.30 1.99
N GLY A 25 -22.90 0.31 2.70
CA GLY A 25 -22.77 -1.07 2.21
C GLY A 25 -21.63 -1.30 1.21
N LEU A 26 -20.84 -0.27 0.87
CA LEU A 26 -19.66 -0.39 0.01
C LEU A 26 -18.37 -0.32 0.85
N ALA A 27 -17.45 -1.26 0.64
CA ALA A 27 -16.10 -1.19 1.21
C ALA A 27 -15.36 0.05 0.67
N ARG A 28 -14.87 0.89 1.58
CA ARG A 28 -14.29 2.21 1.25
C ARG A 28 -12.89 2.12 0.65
N GLU A 29 -12.11 1.10 0.98
CA GLU A 29 -10.77 0.85 0.45
C GLU A 29 -10.72 -0.49 -0.27
N ARG A 30 -10.54 -0.46 -1.60
CA ARG A 30 -10.45 -1.67 -2.43
C ARG A 30 -9.05 -1.90 -3.00
N THR A 31 -8.12 -0.98 -2.74
CA THR A 31 -6.77 -1.02 -3.30
C THR A 31 -5.79 -1.49 -2.24
N PRO A 32 -5.01 -2.55 -2.49
CA PRO A 32 -4.05 -3.10 -1.54
C PRO A 32 -2.87 -2.16 -1.24
N PHE A 33 -2.76 -1.05 -1.98
CA PHE A 33 -1.77 -0.01 -1.78
C PHE A 33 -2.41 1.34 -2.07
N VAL A 34 -2.24 2.28 -1.14
CA VAL A 34 -2.76 3.65 -1.26
C VAL A 34 -1.62 4.55 -1.68
N PHE A 35 -1.72 5.09 -2.89
CA PHE A 35 -0.79 6.07 -3.42
C PHE A 35 -1.52 7.05 -4.30
N THR A 36 -1.52 8.33 -3.91
CA THR A 36 -2.33 9.36 -4.57
C THR A 36 -1.50 10.16 -5.57
N LYS A 37 -2.19 10.92 -6.42
CA LYS A 37 -1.51 11.78 -7.41
C LYS A 37 -0.83 12.96 -6.76
N GLU A 38 -1.37 13.45 -5.66
CA GLU A 38 -0.80 14.56 -4.89
C GLU A 38 0.54 14.12 -4.30
N MET A 39 0.62 12.87 -3.81
CA MET A 39 1.89 12.27 -3.39
C MET A 39 2.88 12.21 -4.56
N ALA A 40 2.43 11.76 -5.74
CA ALA A 40 3.29 11.72 -6.93
C ALA A 40 3.70 13.12 -7.42
N TYR A 41 2.80 14.10 -7.35
CA TYR A 41 3.02 15.48 -7.78
C TYR A 41 4.12 16.14 -6.94
N VAL A 42 4.08 15.96 -5.62
CA VAL A 42 5.14 16.43 -4.70
C VAL A 42 6.51 15.81 -5.03
N MET A 43 6.53 14.62 -5.64
CA MET A 43 7.75 13.94 -6.10
C MET A 43 8.16 14.31 -7.55
N GLY A 44 7.56 15.34 -8.15
CA GLY A 44 7.85 15.75 -9.52
C GLY A 44 7.15 14.91 -10.60
N GLY A 45 6.07 14.21 -10.23
CA GLY A 45 5.27 13.38 -11.12
C GLY A 45 5.86 11.99 -11.39
N ALA A 46 5.12 11.17 -12.14
CA ALA A 46 5.48 9.77 -12.42
C ALA A 46 6.81 9.61 -13.19
N ASN A 47 7.24 10.66 -13.90
CA ASN A 47 8.50 10.68 -14.65
C ASN A 47 9.62 11.43 -13.89
N GLY A 48 9.35 11.89 -12.66
CA GLY A 48 10.32 12.59 -11.84
C GLY A 48 11.38 11.65 -11.27
N ARG A 49 12.63 12.11 -11.16
CA ARG A 49 13.73 11.32 -10.56
C ARG A 49 13.42 10.88 -9.12
N VAL A 50 12.73 11.72 -8.36
CA VAL A 50 12.36 11.44 -6.95
C VAL A 50 11.33 10.31 -6.86
N PHE A 51 10.43 10.19 -7.84
CA PHE A 51 9.46 9.09 -7.89
C PHE A 51 10.14 7.73 -8.09
N GLY A 52 11.18 7.67 -8.95
CA GLY A 52 12.01 6.47 -9.11
C GLY A 52 12.65 6.05 -7.78
N THR A 53 13.29 7.00 -7.08
CA THR A 53 13.88 6.76 -5.76
C THR A 53 12.85 6.30 -4.73
N PHE A 54 11.66 6.90 -4.70
CA PHE A 54 10.56 6.45 -3.83
C PHE A 54 10.19 4.98 -4.10
N SER A 55 10.03 4.62 -5.37
CA SER A 55 9.68 3.26 -5.79
C SER A 55 10.74 2.24 -5.36
N ASP A 56 12.02 2.58 -5.50
CA ASP A 56 13.12 1.71 -5.08
C ASP A 56 13.19 1.58 -3.55
N ILE A 57 13.03 2.69 -2.80
CA ILE A 57 12.99 2.65 -1.33
C ILE A 57 11.80 1.82 -0.84
N ALA A 58 10.63 1.94 -1.49
CA ALA A 58 9.44 1.14 -1.15
C ALA A 58 9.71 -0.36 -1.35
N CYS A 59 10.40 -0.74 -2.43
CA CYS A 59 10.81 -2.12 -2.69
C CYS A 59 11.79 -2.64 -1.64
N ILE A 60 12.80 -1.85 -1.26
CA ILE A 60 13.75 -2.21 -0.20
C ILE A 60 12.99 -2.44 1.12
N ALA A 61 12.16 -1.47 1.52
CA ALA A 61 11.39 -1.55 2.75
C ALA A 61 10.44 -2.76 2.76
N TYR A 62 9.78 -3.05 1.64
CA TYR A 62 8.92 -4.21 1.49
C TYR A 62 9.69 -5.52 1.68
N ASN A 63 10.86 -5.70 1.06
CA ASN A 63 11.65 -6.92 1.26
C ASN A 63 12.19 -7.07 2.67
N VAL A 64 12.59 -5.98 3.34
CA VAL A 64 12.96 -6.04 4.77
C VAL A 64 11.80 -6.58 5.61
N LEU A 65 10.57 -6.10 5.37
CA LEU A 65 9.39 -6.63 6.06
C LEU A 65 9.14 -8.11 5.75
N ARG A 66 9.32 -8.53 4.50
CA ARG A 66 9.18 -9.94 4.06
C ARG A 66 10.18 -10.86 4.75
N GLN A 67 11.45 -10.44 4.83
CA GLN A 67 12.50 -11.18 5.53
C GLN A 67 12.20 -11.34 7.03
N HIS A 68 11.48 -10.38 7.64
CA HIS A 68 11.07 -10.41 9.04
C HIS A 68 9.61 -10.83 9.28
N MET A 69 8.95 -11.46 8.30
CA MET A 69 7.55 -11.86 8.39
C MET A 69 7.25 -12.68 9.65
N HIS A 70 8.10 -13.66 9.98
CA HIS A 70 7.87 -14.52 11.15
C HIS A 70 7.84 -13.73 12.47
N LEU A 71 8.68 -12.70 12.61
CA LEU A 71 8.68 -11.84 13.79
C LEU A 71 7.36 -11.06 13.88
N LEU A 72 6.92 -10.45 12.78
CA LEU A 72 5.65 -9.70 12.73
C LEU A 72 4.46 -10.60 13.08
N VAL A 73 4.42 -11.81 12.51
CA VAL A 73 3.38 -12.81 12.79
C VAL A 73 3.41 -13.22 14.26
N SER A 74 4.58 -13.48 14.85
CA SER A 74 4.70 -13.82 16.27
C SER A 74 4.20 -12.71 17.19
N LEU A 75 4.53 -11.45 16.88
CA LEU A 75 4.05 -10.30 17.68
C LEU A 75 2.53 -10.18 17.63
N LEU A 76 1.91 -10.35 16.46
CA LEU A 76 0.44 -10.35 16.32
C LEU A 76 -0.21 -11.55 17.03
N LEU A 77 0.38 -12.75 16.93
CA LEU A 77 -0.11 -13.92 17.65
C LEU A 77 -0.14 -13.70 19.17
N LEU A 78 0.90 -13.06 19.71
CA LEU A 78 0.97 -12.73 21.14
C LEU A 78 -0.07 -11.69 21.58
N MET A 79 -0.64 -10.93 20.65
CA MET A 79 -1.66 -9.92 20.92
C MET A 79 -3.08 -10.47 20.83
N VAL A 80 -3.30 -11.70 20.34
CA VAL A 80 -4.65 -12.32 20.28
C VAL A 80 -5.37 -12.32 21.64
N PRO A 81 -4.72 -12.62 22.78
CA PRO A 81 -5.39 -12.57 24.09
C PRO A 81 -5.82 -11.16 24.53
N ALA A 82 -5.35 -10.10 23.86
CA ALA A 82 -5.78 -8.73 24.15
C ALA A 82 -7.21 -8.45 23.63
N ASP A 83 -7.82 -9.41 22.92
CA ASP A 83 -9.22 -9.38 22.48
C ASP A 83 -9.57 -8.14 21.64
N MET A 84 -8.66 -7.78 20.74
CA MET A 84 -8.89 -6.70 19.79
C MET A 84 -9.87 -7.16 18.71
N PRO A 85 -10.91 -6.36 18.37
CA PRO A 85 -11.91 -6.75 17.37
C PRO A 85 -11.33 -7.11 16.00
N GLU A 86 -10.21 -6.49 15.62
CA GLU A 86 -9.53 -6.70 14.33
C GLU A 86 -8.47 -7.83 14.36
N LEU A 87 -8.24 -8.46 15.52
CA LEU A 87 -7.23 -9.50 15.73
C LEU A 87 -7.80 -10.57 16.66
N THR A 88 -8.70 -11.37 16.11
CA THR A 88 -9.45 -12.40 16.84
C THR A 88 -8.80 -13.78 16.73
N GLY A 89 -7.98 -14.00 15.70
CA GLY A 89 -7.32 -15.28 15.53
C GLY A 89 -6.48 -15.40 14.27
N ARG A 90 -6.36 -16.64 13.80
CA ARG A 90 -5.41 -17.04 12.77
C ARG A 90 -5.73 -16.46 11.39
N ASP A 91 -7.01 -16.25 11.09
CA ASP A 91 -7.45 -15.72 9.79
C ASP A 91 -7.07 -14.25 9.61
N ASP A 92 -7.19 -13.43 10.67
CA ASP A 92 -6.73 -12.03 10.65
C ASP A 92 -5.20 -11.97 10.45
N ILE A 93 -4.47 -12.89 11.08
CA ILE A 93 -3.01 -12.96 10.95
C ILE A 93 -2.60 -13.44 9.55
N ASN A 94 -3.36 -14.34 8.94
CA ASN A 94 -3.10 -14.77 7.57
C ASN A 94 -3.14 -13.61 6.56
N TYR A 95 -3.85 -12.52 6.87
CA TYR A 95 -3.82 -11.30 6.05
C TYR A 95 -2.40 -10.75 5.87
N ILE A 96 -1.58 -10.71 6.94
CA ILE A 96 -0.21 -10.19 6.83
C ILE A 96 0.66 -11.12 5.99
N VAL A 97 0.47 -12.44 6.13
CA VAL A 97 1.20 -13.46 5.38
C VAL A 97 0.87 -13.33 3.88
N ALA A 98 -0.42 -13.25 3.55
CA ALA A 98 -0.87 -13.05 2.16
C ALA A 98 -0.40 -11.72 1.57
N THR A 99 -0.31 -10.66 2.40
CA THR A 99 0.18 -9.35 1.98
C THR A 99 1.68 -9.37 1.67
N LEU A 100 2.47 -10.11 2.44
CA LEU A 100 3.93 -10.17 2.30
C LEU A 100 4.41 -11.16 1.22
N LYS A 101 3.54 -12.07 0.74
CA LYS A 101 3.83 -13.01 -0.36
C LYS A 101 5.18 -13.72 -0.18
N PRO A 102 5.38 -14.47 0.91
CA PRO A 102 6.67 -15.10 1.23
C PRO A 102 7.16 -16.06 0.15
N GLU A 103 6.27 -16.58 -0.68
CA GLU A 103 6.56 -17.49 -1.80
C GLU A 103 7.27 -16.81 -2.99
N GLN A 104 7.23 -15.48 -3.08
CA GLN A 104 7.87 -14.75 -4.17
C GLN A 104 9.38 -14.57 -3.95
N SER A 105 10.17 -14.51 -5.02
CA SER A 105 11.55 -14.01 -4.91
C SER A 105 11.57 -12.50 -4.64
N GLU A 106 12.71 -11.94 -4.23
CA GLU A 106 12.84 -10.48 -4.05
C GLU A 106 12.59 -9.71 -5.36
N GLU A 107 13.01 -10.25 -6.49
CA GLU A 107 12.79 -9.66 -7.82
C GLU A 107 11.31 -9.67 -8.19
N GLN A 108 10.62 -10.78 -7.92
CA GLN A 108 9.18 -10.91 -8.16
C GLN A 108 8.38 -9.96 -7.27
N ALA A 109 8.75 -9.85 -6.00
CA ALA A 109 8.15 -8.92 -5.04
C ALA A 109 8.35 -7.47 -5.47
N ASN A 110 9.56 -7.11 -5.92
CA ASN A 110 9.87 -5.79 -6.46
C ASN A 110 9.03 -5.48 -7.70
N ALA A 111 8.97 -6.40 -8.66
CA ALA A 111 8.17 -6.22 -9.86
C ALA A 111 6.68 -6.05 -9.53
N SER A 112 6.15 -6.89 -8.62
CA SER A 112 4.76 -6.80 -8.16
C SER A 112 4.47 -5.46 -7.49
N LEU A 113 5.34 -4.97 -6.61
CA LEU A 113 5.11 -3.71 -5.90
C LEU A 113 5.21 -2.51 -6.85
N LYS A 114 6.22 -2.49 -7.73
CA LYS A 114 6.36 -1.45 -8.77
C LYS A 114 5.14 -1.40 -9.68
N GLN A 115 4.62 -2.56 -10.09
CA GLN A 115 3.39 -2.64 -10.87
C GLN A 115 2.19 -2.09 -10.08
N THR A 116 2.04 -2.43 -8.80
CA THR A 116 0.98 -1.89 -7.95
C THR A 116 1.05 -0.38 -7.82
N ILE A 117 2.24 0.20 -7.55
CA ILE A 117 2.46 1.64 -7.49
C ILE A 117 2.06 2.30 -8.81
N ASN A 118 2.50 1.73 -9.94
CA ASN A 118 2.16 2.23 -11.27
C ASN A 118 0.67 2.12 -11.57
N ASN A 119 -0.01 1.06 -11.13
CA ASN A 119 -1.45 0.89 -11.31
C ASN A 119 -2.26 1.95 -10.56
N CYS A 120 -1.82 2.34 -9.35
CA CYS A 120 -2.42 3.45 -8.59
C CYS A 120 -2.39 4.77 -9.39
N LEU A 121 -1.35 5.00 -10.19
CA LEU A 121 -1.23 6.17 -11.08
C LEU A 121 -1.96 5.96 -12.43
N GLY A 122 -1.87 4.75 -12.98
CA GLY A 122 -2.33 4.38 -14.31
C GLY A 122 -3.84 4.30 -14.48
N SER A 123 -4.57 4.00 -13.40
CA SER A 123 -6.05 3.99 -13.38
C SER A 123 -6.65 5.34 -13.80
N TRP A 124 -5.89 6.43 -13.69
CA TRP A 124 -6.29 7.75 -14.17
C TRP A 124 -5.45 8.31 -15.33
N SER A 125 -4.21 7.87 -15.58
CA SER A 125 -3.47 8.32 -16.77
C SER A 125 -4.20 7.98 -18.07
N ARG A 126 -4.83 6.80 -18.15
CA ARG A 126 -5.76 6.43 -19.25
C ARG A 126 -6.96 7.35 -19.38
N ARG A 127 -7.43 7.97 -18.29
CA ARG A 127 -8.52 8.97 -18.33
C ARG A 127 -8.05 10.31 -18.90
N ILE A 128 -6.84 10.77 -18.59
CA ILE A 128 -6.28 11.98 -19.23
C ILE A 128 -6.07 11.73 -20.72
N ASP A 129 -5.46 10.60 -21.07
CA ASP A 129 -5.17 10.25 -22.47
C ASP A 129 -6.47 10.24 -23.30
N ASN A 130 -7.54 9.63 -22.78
CA ASN A 130 -8.88 9.71 -23.39
C ASN A 130 -9.48 11.13 -23.39
N THR A 131 -9.20 11.97 -22.39
CA THR A 131 -9.72 13.35 -22.34
C THR A 131 -9.03 14.24 -23.37
N ILE A 132 -7.72 14.07 -23.57
CA ILE A 132 -6.95 14.79 -24.58
C ILE A 132 -7.31 14.29 -25.97
N HIS A 133 -7.48 12.97 -26.16
CA HIS A 133 -7.94 12.42 -27.44
C HIS A 133 -9.36 12.87 -27.82
N ASN A 134 -10.25 13.11 -26.85
CA ASN A 134 -11.61 13.65 -27.06
C ASN A 134 -11.67 15.19 -27.19
N LEU A 135 -10.56 15.90 -26.98
CA LEU A 135 -10.45 17.35 -27.19
C LEU A 135 -9.78 17.70 -28.53
N VAL A 136 -9.14 16.73 -29.17
CA VAL A 136 -8.48 16.86 -30.48
C VAL A 136 -9.35 16.29 -31.63
N HIS A 137 -10.61 15.95 -31.33
CA HIS A 137 -11.65 15.68 -32.32
C HIS A 137 -12.89 16.54 -32.08
#